data_AF-A0A1Y4LTS1-F1
#
_entry.id   AF-A0A1Y4LTS1-F1
#
_cell.length_a   1.000
_cell.length_b   1.000
_cell.length_c   1.000
_cell.angle_alpha   90.00
_cell.angle_beta   90.00
_cell.angle_gamma   90.00
#
_symmetry.space_group_name_H-M   'P 1'
#
loop_
_entity.id
_entity.type
_entity.pdbx_description
1 polymer ?
#
loop_
_entity_poly.entity_id
_entity_poly.type
_entity_poly.pdbx_seq_one_letter_code
_entity_poly.pdbx_strand_id
1 'polypeptide(L)'
;MYGFIIPDKGHALLTSLLAGETFAITRCMVGTGQVGSKEEAKLLTDLVQPIAQATSTKPLVRDNQVDFTVQYRNDLHGGLDTEFYLSEIGIFVRDADGAEVMVYYGTLGDYAVRVPPYAQKGLVIRDFPVSITLSDEPEVVIEYNAGAYMTAQQTADYCTIVVLPQFLAEAATLIVTHNLDLTAHPYLLGLNGQLDSRLSLIELQYGTDVNGHPFRVTFENLDAVDVQGVWNQQKARVEF
;
A
#
# COMPACT_ATOMS: atom_id res chain seq x y z
N MET A 1 3.04 4.94 -26.19
CA MET A 1 1.94 5.03 -25.20
C MET A 1 1.24 3.68 -25.10
N TYR A 2 0.98 3.14 -23.91
CA TYR A 2 0.30 1.85 -23.70
C TYR A 2 -0.96 2.06 -22.86
N GLY A 3 -2.07 1.42 -23.23
CA GLY A 3 -3.28 1.41 -22.42
C GLY A 3 -4.57 1.55 -23.22
N PHE A 4 -5.64 1.82 -22.49
CA PHE A 4 -7.00 1.88 -23.01
C PHE A 4 -7.61 3.25 -22.79
N ILE A 5 -8.32 3.75 -23.79
CA ILE A 5 -8.83 5.11 -23.84
C ILE A 5 -10.25 5.05 -24.39
N ILE A 6 -11.16 5.77 -23.74
CA ILE A 6 -12.51 6.00 -24.23
C ILE A 6 -12.48 7.32 -25.02
N PRO A 7 -12.78 7.32 -26.33
CA PRO A 7 -12.86 8.56 -27.10
C PRO A 7 -13.97 9.51 -26.64
N ASP A 8 -13.82 10.80 -26.93
CA ASP A 8 -14.79 11.90 -26.83
C ASP A 8 -16.25 11.45 -27.02
N LYS A 9 -16.50 10.99 -28.24
CA LYS A 9 -17.83 10.56 -28.68
C LYS A 9 -18.27 9.25 -28.02
N GLY A 10 -17.32 8.36 -27.76
CA GLY A 10 -17.55 7.10 -27.06
C GLY A 10 -18.03 7.33 -25.63
N HIS A 11 -17.41 8.26 -24.92
CA HIS A 11 -17.79 8.65 -23.57
C HIS A 11 -19.21 9.23 -23.55
N ALA A 12 -19.51 10.16 -24.46
CA ALA A 12 -20.84 10.74 -24.59
C ALA A 12 -21.93 9.68 -24.84
N LEU A 13 -21.65 8.69 -25.70
CA LEU A 13 -22.56 7.57 -25.95
C LEU A 13 -22.72 6.66 -24.72
N LEU A 14 -21.63 6.31 -24.05
CA LEU A 14 -21.70 5.47 -22.85
C LEU A 14 -22.54 6.13 -21.76
N THR A 15 -22.44 7.45 -21.58
CA THR A 15 -23.31 8.20 -20.68
C THR A 15 -24.78 8.16 -21.10
N SER A 16 -25.10 8.21 -22.40
CA SER A 16 -26.51 8.10 -22.84
C SER A 16 -27.06 6.68 -22.69
N LEU A 17 -26.23 5.64 -22.86
CA LEU A 17 -26.64 4.25 -22.70
C LEU A 17 -27.10 3.89 -21.26
N LEU A 18 -26.62 4.62 -20.23
CA LEU A 18 -27.15 4.52 -18.85
C LEU A 18 -28.66 4.82 -18.75
N ALA A 19 -29.23 5.51 -19.73
CA ALA A 19 -30.66 5.81 -19.76
C ALA A 19 -31.54 4.64 -20.25
N GLY A 20 -30.97 3.43 -20.39
CA GLY A 20 -31.72 2.20 -20.71
C GLY A 20 -31.65 1.74 -22.17
N GLU A 21 -30.66 2.21 -22.93
CA GLU A 21 -30.43 1.81 -24.31
C GLU A 21 -29.55 0.55 -24.42
N THR A 22 -29.65 -0.17 -25.54
CA THR A 22 -28.93 -1.44 -25.72
C THR A 22 -27.50 -1.21 -26.21
N PHE A 23 -26.51 -1.67 -25.45
CA PHE A 23 -25.10 -1.69 -25.86
C PHE A 23 -24.89 -2.75 -26.96
N ALA A 24 -24.96 -2.34 -28.23
CA ALA A 24 -24.81 -3.21 -29.39
C ALA A 24 -23.48 -2.96 -30.13
N ILE A 25 -22.50 -3.86 -29.94
CA ILE A 25 -21.23 -3.83 -30.68
C ILE A 25 -21.53 -4.07 -32.16
N THR A 26 -21.10 -3.15 -33.02
CA THR A 26 -21.29 -3.23 -34.48
C THR A 26 -20.10 -3.88 -35.17
N ARG A 27 -18.87 -3.53 -34.76
CA ARG A 27 -17.63 -4.16 -35.21
C ARG A 27 -16.51 -4.00 -34.18
N CYS A 28 -15.54 -4.90 -34.27
CA CYS A 28 -14.23 -4.74 -33.65
C CYS A 28 -13.18 -4.73 -34.76
N MET A 29 -12.15 -3.91 -34.60
CA MET A 29 -11.07 -3.79 -35.56
C MET A 29 -9.72 -3.85 -34.87
N VAL A 30 -8.71 -4.30 -35.61
CA VAL A 30 -7.30 -4.26 -35.19
C VAL A 30 -6.46 -3.59 -36.28
N GLY A 31 -5.37 -2.96 -35.85
CA GLY A 31 -4.51 -2.19 -36.74
C GLY A 31 -3.04 -2.14 -36.30
N THR A 32 -2.26 -1.40 -37.08
CA THR A 32 -0.82 -1.13 -36.87
C THR A 32 -0.56 0.33 -36.46
N GLY A 33 -1.61 1.11 -36.22
CA GLY A 33 -1.50 2.50 -35.85
C GLY A 33 -0.99 2.73 -34.43
N GLN A 34 -0.49 3.94 -34.21
CA GLN A 34 -0.04 4.43 -32.91
C GLN A 34 -0.45 5.89 -32.76
N VAL A 35 -0.76 6.27 -31.52
CA VAL A 35 -1.06 7.65 -31.12
C VAL A 35 0.09 8.20 -30.29
N GLY A 36 0.40 9.48 -30.46
CA GLY A 36 1.47 10.16 -29.72
C GLY A 36 1.07 10.53 -28.29
N SER A 37 -0.24 10.75 -28.05
CA SER A 37 -0.75 11.25 -26.77
C SER A 37 -2.16 10.73 -26.42
N LYS A 38 -2.55 10.87 -25.14
CA LYS A 38 -3.90 10.55 -24.65
C LYS A 38 -4.94 11.47 -25.31
N GLU A 39 -4.57 12.73 -25.49
CA GLU A 39 -5.39 13.80 -26.03
C GLU A 39 -5.73 13.53 -27.50
N GLU A 40 -4.76 13.06 -28.29
CA GLU A 40 -5.01 12.63 -29.67
C GLU A 40 -5.96 11.43 -29.72
N ALA A 41 -5.74 10.44 -28.85
CA ALA A 41 -6.56 9.23 -28.82
C ALA A 41 -8.02 9.51 -28.44
N LYS A 42 -8.26 10.51 -27.58
CA LYS A 42 -9.61 10.95 -27.21
C LYS A 42 -10.39 11.52 -28.40
N LEU A 43 -9.71 12.14 -29.35
CA LEU A 43 -10.34 12.75 -30.53
C LEU A 43 -10.60 11.75 -31.66
N LEU A 44 -10.14 10.50 -31.54
CA LEU A 44 -10.28 9.51 -32.60
C LEU A 44 -11.74 9.10 -32.81
N THR A 45 -12.11 8.98 -34.08
CA THR A 45 -13.40 8.43 -34.51
C THR A 45 -13.26 7.06 -35.18
N ASP A 46 -12.04 6.68 -35.55
CA ASP A 46 -11.67 5.35 -36.07
C ASP A 46 -10.21 5.06 -35.66
N LEU A 47 -9.73 3.86 -35.98
CA LEU A 47 -8.32 3.48 -35.84
C LEU A 47 -7.41 4.37 -36.70
N VAL A 48 -6.16 4.52 -36.27
CA VAL A 48 -5.16 5.31 -37.01
C VAL A 48 -4.75 4.59 -38.30
N GLN A 49 -4.55 3.27 -38.23
CA GLN A 49 -4.22 2.43 -39.38
C GLN A 49 -4.92 1.05 -39.27
N PRO A 50 -6.23 0.99 -39.58
CA PRO A 50 -7.00 -0.25 -39.52
C PRO A 50 -6.47 -1.27 -40.54
N ILE A 51 -6.34 -2.52 -40.11
CA ILE A 51 -5.84 -3.63 -40.95
C ILE A 51 -6.90 -4.71 -41.13
N ALA A 52 -7.52 -5.18 -40.04
CA ALA A 52 -8.42 -6.32 -40.09
C ALA A 52 -9.58 -6.22 -39.09
N GLN A 53 -10.67 -6.91 -39.39
CA GLN A 53 -11.78 -7.08 -38.46
C GLN A 53 -11.44 -8.14 -37.40
N ALA A 54 -11.85 -7.86 -36.17
CA ALA A 54 -11.86 -8.78 -35.05
C ALA A 54 -13.30 -9.13 -34.68
N THR A 55 -13.45 -10.17 -33.87
CA THR A 55 -14.74 -10.62 -33.34
C THR A 55 -14.85 -10.31 -31.86
N SER A 56 -16.05 -10.37 -31.30
CA SER A 56 -16.26 -10.26 -29.86
C SER A 56 -17.14 -11.39 -29.35
N THR A 57 -16.93 -11.76 -28.08
CA THR A 57 -17.91 -12.59 -27.37
C THR A 57 -19.17 -11.78 -27.06
N LYS A 58 -20.28 -12.48 -26.78
CA LYS A 58 -21.53 -11.82 -26.39
C LYS A 58 -21.28 -10.98 -25.13
N PRO A 59 -21.56 -9.66 -25.15
CA PRO A 59 -21.40 -8.83 -23.97
C PRO A 59 -22.23 -9.34 -22.80
N LEU A 60 -21.58 -9.45 -21.64
CA LEU A 60 -22.20 -9.76 -20.38
C LEU A 60 -22.38 -8.46 -19.60
N VAL A 61 -23.64 -8.09 -19.37
CA VAL A 61 -23.99 -6.89 -18.62
C VAL A 61 -24.28 -7.28 -17.17
N ARG A 62 -23.65 -6.60 -16.21
CA ARG A 62 -23.84 -6.76 -14.77
C ARG A 62 -23.92 -5.38 -14.14
N ASP A 63 -25.11 -4.99 -13.67
CA ASP A 63 -25.37 -3.67 -13.10
C ASP A 63 -24.84 -2.53 -14.00
N ASN A 64 -23.73 -1.90 -13.62
CA ASN A 64 -23.10 -0.79 -14.34
C ASN A 64 -21.82 -1.20 -15.11
N GLN A 65 -21.59 -2.49 -15.32
CA GLN A 65 -20.41 -3.04 -15.99
C GLN A 65 -20.79 -3.89 -17.19
N VAL A 66 -20.03 -3.75 -18.28
CA VAL A 66 -20.13 -4.56 -19.49
C VAL A 66 -18.80 -5.28 -19.70
N ASP A 67 -18.84 -6.61 -19.65
CA ASP A 67 -17.69 -7.49 -19.86
C ASP A 67 -17.81 -8.23 -21.19
N PHE A 68 -16.74 -8.26 -21.96
CA PHE A 68 -16.63 -9.08 -23.17
C PHE A 68 -15.16 -9.33 -23.52
N THR A 69 -14.91 -10.14 -24.54
CA THR A 69 -13.57 -10.40 -25.05
C THR A 69 -13.54 -10.10 -26.52
N VAL A 70 -12.63 -9.21 -26.94
CA VAL A 70 -12.31 -8.99 -28.35
C VAL A 70 -11.30 -10.04 -28.75
N GLN A 71 -11.62 -10.81 -29.78
CA GLN A 71 -10.79 -11.88 -30.30
C GLN A 71 -10.41 -11.57 -31.75
N TYR A 72 -9.12 -11.41 -32.00
CA TYR A 72 -8.57 -11.44 -33.34
C TYR A 72 -8.03 -12.82 -33.67
N ARG A 73 -8.40 -13.35 -34.83
CA ARG A 73 -7.83 -14.60 -35.36
C ARG A 73 -7.32 -14.34 -36.76
N ASN A 74 -6.14 -14.86 -37.06
CA ASN A 74 -5.54 -14.68 -38.38
C ASN A 74 -6.29 -15.44 -39.50
N ASP A 75 -7.24 -16.32 -39.19
CA ASP A 75 -8.07 -17.04 -40.18
C ASP A 75 -9.40 -16.34 -40.52
N LEU A 76 -9.71 -15.20 -39.89
CA LEU A 76 -10.93 -14.45 -40.16
C LEU A 76 -10.96 -13.90 -41.60
N HIS A 77 -12.17 -13.82 -42.17
CA HIS A 77 -12.45 -13.20 -43.47
C HIS A 77 -11.61 -13.70 -44.66
N GLY A 78 -11.25 -14.99 -44.68
CA GLY A 78 -10.44 -15.58 -45.74
C GLY A 78 -8.97 -15.75 -45.37
N GLY A 79 -8.59 -15.30 -44.17
CA GLY A 79 -7.23 -15.42 -43.65
C GLY A 79 -6.38 -14.19 -43.94
N LEU A 80 -5.43 -13.94 -43.06
CA LEU A 80 -4.48 -12.86 -43.19
C LEU A 80 -3.41 -13.20 -44.24
N ASP A 81 -3.29 -12.39 -45.28
CA ASP A 81 -2.33 -12.61 -46.37
C ASP A 81 -0.89 -12.22 -46.00
N THR A 82 -0.71 -11.11 -45.28
CA THR A 82 0.60 -10.53 -44.95
C THR A 82 0.75 -10.36 -43.44
N GLU A 83 1.98 -10.53 -42.95
CA GLU A 83 2.23 -10.33 -41.52
C GLU A 83 2.06 -8.86 -41.14
N PHE A 84 1.54 -8.60 -39.95
CA PHE A 84 1.51 -7.26 -39.38
C PHE A 84 1.76 -7.30 -37.87
N TYR A 85 2.07 -6.13 -37.32
CA TYR A 85 2.28 -5.94 -35.89
C TYR A 85 1.04 -5.26 -35.31
N LEU A 86 0.22 -6.03 -34.58
CA LEU A 86 -0.98 -5.54 -33.93
C LEU A 86 -0.56 -4.57 -32.82
N SER A 87 -0.92 -3.30 -32.98
CA SER A 87 -0.61 -2.23 -32.02
C SER A 87 -1.82 -1.44 -31.56
N GLU A 88 -2.96 -1.53 -32.27
CA GLU A 88 -4.20 -0.85 -31.91
C GLU A 88 -5.43 -1.75 -32.08
N ILE A 89 -6.45 -1.45 -31.26
CA ILE A 89 -7.73 -2.16 -31.22
C ILE A 89 -8.84 -1.11 -31.10
N GLY A 90 -9.88 -1.23 -31.94
CA GLY A 90 -11.04 -0.34 -31.93
C GLY A 90 -12.32 -1.12 -31.73
N ILE A 91 -13.19 -0.64 -30.84
CA ILE A 91 -14.51 -1.23 -30.60
C ILE A 91 -15.56 -0.19 -30.90
N PHE A 92 -16.51 -0.59 -31.74
CA PHE A 92 -17.54 0.28 -32.27
C PHE A 92 -18.90 -0.21 -31.84
N VAL A 93 -19.75 0.74 -31.47
CA VAL A 93 -21.10 0.51 -30.98
C VAL A 93 -22.07 1.39 -31.76
N ARG A 94 -23.31 0.93 -31.87
CA ARG A 94 -24.39 1.69 -32.50
C ARG A 94 -25.00 2.67 -31.50
N ASP A 95 -25.16 3.93 -31.91
CA ASP A 95 -25.94 4.91 -31.16
C ASP A 95 -27.45 4.80 -31.42
N ALA A 96 -28.25 5.60 -30.70
CA ALA A 96 -29.70 5.64 -30.85
C ALA A 96 -30.17 6.02 -32.27
N ASP A 97 -29.38 6.84 -32.97
CA ASP A 97 -29.65 7.29 -34.34
C ASP A 97 -29.17 6.28 -35.41
N GLY A 98 -28.55 5.17 -34.97
CA GLY A 98 -28.07 4.10 -35.81
C GLY A 98 -26.66 4.34 -36.39
N ALA A 99 -26.01 5.44 -36.05
CA ALA A 99 -24.64 5.73 -36.43
C ALA A 99 -23.66 4.91 -35.59
N GLU A 100 -22.51 4.62 -36.18
CA GLU A 100 -21.46 3.87 -35.53
C GLU A 100 -20.47 4.81 -34.85
N VAL A 101 -20.20 4.54 -33.57
CA VAL A 101 -19.32 5.35 -32.74
C VAL A 101 -18.25 4.46 -32.12
N MET A 102 -17.00 4.91 -32.18
CA MET A 102 -15.91 4.25 -31.47
C MET A 102 -16.02 4.54 -29.97
N VAL A 103 -16.29 3.49 -29.19
CA VAL A 103 -16.43 3.60 -27.72
C VAL A 103 -15.17 3.24 -26.98
N TYR A 104 -14.24 2.56 -27.66
CA TYR A 104 -13.03 2.06 -27.02
C TYR A 104 -11.89 2.00 -28.03
N TYR A 105 -10.77 2.60 -27.63
CA TYR A 105 -9.50 2.54 -28.35
C TYR A 105 -8.43 1.95 -27.42
N GLY A 106 -7.87 0.82 -27.81
CA GLY A 106 -6.76 0.18 -27.12
C GLY A 106 -5.48 0.35 -27.92
N THR A 107 -4.38 0.70 -27.26
CA THR A 107 -3.05 0.77 -27.87
C THR A 107 -2.01 -0.02 -27.07
N LEU A 108 -1.22 -0.82 -27.79
CA LEU A 108 -0.10 -1.59 -27.26
C LEU A 108 1.21 -0.81 -27.29
N GLY A 109 1.21 0.43 -27.81
CA GLY A 109 2.40 1.26 -27.90
C GLY A 109 3.57 0.56 -28.59
N ASP A 110 4.74 0.59 -27.94
CA ASP A 110 5.97 -0.01 -28.44
C ASP A 110 5.99 -1.54 -28.34
N TYR A 111 5.00 -2.13 -27.68
CA TYR A 111 4.86 -3.58 -27.48
C TYR A 111 3.89 -4.20 -28.50
N ALA A 112 4.03 -3.82 -29.77
CA ALA A 112 3.20 -4.36 -30.84
C ALA A 112 3.42 -5.88 -30.98
N VAL A 113 2.33 -6.62 -31.14
CA VAL A 113 2.34 -8.08 -31.18
C VAL A 113 2.36 -8.54 -32.63
N ARG A 114 3.40 -9.30 -33.01
CA ARG A 114 3.47 -9.90 -34.34
C ARG A 114 2.34 -10.91 -34.57
N VAL A 115 1.61 -10.74 -35.68
CA VAL A 115 0.62 -11.71 -36.17
C VAL A 115 1.04 -12.24 -37.54
N PRO A 116 1.35 -13.54 -37.66
CA PRO A 116 1.76 -14.14 -38.92
C PRO A 116 0.57 -14.36 -39.86
N PRO A 117 0.81 -14.43 -41.18
CA PRO A 117 -0.21 -14.77 -42.17
C PRO A 117 -0.85 -16.12 -41.87
N TYR A 118 -2.06 -16.31 -42.38
CA TYR A 118 -2.73 -17.60 -42.35
C TYR A 118 -2.17 -18.51 -43.44
N ALA A 119 -1.01 -19.11 -43.16
CA ALA A 119 -0.37 -20.10 -44.04
C ALA A 119 -0.20 -21.45 -43.33
N GLN A 120 -0.90 -22.45 -43.86
CA GLN A 120 -0.83 -23.91 -43.68
C GLN A 120 -0.70 -24.56 -42.28
N LYS A 121 -0.16 -23.97 -41.20
CA LYS A 121 -0.01 -24.67 -39.89
C LYS A 121 -0.03 -23.81 -38.61
N GLY A 122 -0.67 -22.66 -38.56
CA GLY A 122 -0.76 -21.90 -37.30
C GLY A 122 -1.97 -20.99 -37.20
N LEU A 123 -3.04 -21.47 -36.59
CA LEU A 123 -4.11 -20.61 -36.10
C LEU A 123 -3.54 -19.76 -34.95
N VAL A 124 -3.51 -18.45 -35.14
CA VAL A 124 -3.09 -17.49 -34.11
C VAL A 124 -4.33 -16.77 -33.62
N ILE A 125 -4.59 -16.90 -32.33
CA ILE A 125 -5.68 -16.26 -31.62
C ILE A 125 -5.10 -15.25 -30.63
N ARG A 126 -5.68 -14.05 -30.58
CA ARG A 126 -5.37 -12.99 -29.63
C ARG A 126 -6.65 -12.54 -28.97
N ASP A 127 -6.74 -12.80 -27.67
CA ASP A 127 -7.88 -12.43 -26.85
C ASP A 127 -7.53 -11.22 -26.00
N PHE A 128 -8.40 -10.22 -26.05
CA PHE A 128 -8.31 -8.98 -25.29
C PHE A 128 -9.57 -8.88 -24.43
N PRO A 129 -9.50 -9.24 -23.14
CA PRO A 129 -10.61 -9.05 -22.24
C PRO A 129 -10.86 -7.56 -22.03
N VAL A 130 -12.12 -7.15 -22.16
CA VAL A 130 -12.57 -5.77 -22.04
C VAL A 130 -13.65 -5.71 -20.97
N SER A 131 -13.46 -4.79 -20.03
CA SER A 131 -14.43 -4.43 -19.00
C SER A 131 -14.64 -2.92 -19.08
N ILE A 132 -15.88 -2.50 -19.33
CA ILE A 132 -16.28 -1.10 -19.31
C ILE A 132 -17.22 -0.93 -18.11
N THR A 133 -16.79 -0.18 -17.12
CA THR A 133 -17.59 0.14 -15.92
C THR A 133 -17.90 1.63 -15.92
N LEU A 134 -19.16 1.96 -15.68
CA LEU A 134 -19.63 3.34 -15.65
C LEU A 134 -20.06 3.69 -14.22
N SER A 135 -19.42 4.67 -13.60
CA SER A 135 -19.71 5.07 -12.22
C SER A 135 -20.03 6.56 -12.17
N ASP A 136 -21.02 6.92 -11.36
CA ASP A 136 -21.34 8.32 -11.02
C ASP A 136 -20.45 8.85 -9.87
N GLU A 137 -19.60 7.99 -9.29
CA GLU A 137 -18.66 8.37 -8.24
C GLU A 137 -17.44 9.09 -8.84
N PRO A 138 -16.86 10.10 -8.15
CA PRO A 138 -15.70 10.83 -8.66
C PRO A 138 -14.57 9.88 -9.03
N GLU A 139 -13.92 10.14 -10.18
CA GLU A 139 -12.77 9.38 -10.68
C GLU A 139 -11.65 9.37 -9.63
N VAL A 140 -11.59 8.33 -8.81
CA VAL A 140 -10.46 8.08 -7.93
C VAL A 140 -9.37 7.46 -8.79
N VAL A 141 -8.58 8.31 -9.46
CA VAL A 141 -7.36 7.90 -10.13
C VAL A 141 -6.37 7.48 -9.05
N ILE A 142 -6.36 6.20 -8.70
CA ILE A 142 -5.23 5.61 -7.99
C ILE A 142 -4.19 5.30 -9.06
N GLU A 143 -3.22 6.21 -9.26
CA GLU A 143 -2.05 5.95 -10.09
C GLU A 143 -1.20 4.85 -9.45
N TYR A 144 -1.52 3.59 -9.73
CA TYR A 144 -0.55 2.51 -9.57
C TYR A 144 0.41 2.61 -10.76
N ASN A 145 1.51 3.34 -10.57
CA ASN A 145 2.61 3.35 -11.53
C ASN A 145 2.98 1.88 -11.83
N ALA A 146 2.83 1.45 -13.09
CA ALA A 146 3.06 0.07 -13.53
C ALA A 146 4.50 -0.44 -13.29
N GLY A 147 5.40 0.41 -12.79
CA GLY A 147 6.75 0.07 -12.31
C GLY A 147 6.86 -0.28 -10.82
N ALA A 148 5.78 -0.32 -10.05
CA ALA A 148 5.82 -0.58 -8.61
C ALA A 148 5.90 -2.09 -8.22
N TYR A 149 6.24 -2.96 -9.17
CA TYR A 149 6.48 -4.37 -8.87
C TYR A 149 7.98 -4.58 -8.60
N MET A 150 8.32 -4.76 -7.32
CA MET A 150 9.63 -5.25 -6.92
C MET A 150 9.59 -6.78 -6.82
N THR A 151 10.56 -7.44 -7.42
CA THR A 151 10.78 -8.87 -7.15
C THR A 151 11.14 -9.07 -5.67
N ALA A 152 10.99 -10.29 -5.16
CA ALA A 152 11.39 -10.62 -3.79
C ALA A 152 12.87 -10.28 -3.53
N GLN A 153 13.74 -10.51 -4.52
CA GLN A 153 15.16 -10.15 -4.44
C GLN A 153 15.36 -8.63 -4.34
N GLN A 154 14.71 -7.85 -5.22
CA GLN A 154 14.81 -6.39 -5.18
C GLN A 154 14.29 -5.81 -3.86
N THR A 155 13.26 -6.43 -3.28
CA THR A 155 12.72 -6.03 -1.97
C THR A 155 13.73 -6.31 -0.87
N ALA A 156 14.34 -7.50 -0.86
CA ALA A 156 15.39 -7.87 0.09
C ALA A 156 16.60 -6.93 -0.02
N ASP A 157 17.02 -6.62 -1.23
CA ASP A 157 18.15 -5.71 -1.50
C ASP A 157 17.82 -4.28 -1.03
N TYR A 158 16.62 -3.79 -1.31
CA TYR A 158 16.18 -2.47 -0.85
C TYR A 158 16.12 -2.37 0.68
N CYS A 159 15.54 -3.38 1.34
CA CYS A 159 15.51 -3.45 2.80
C CYS A 159 16.92 -3.45 3.40
N THR A 160 17.87 -4.14 2.76
CA THR A 160 19.24 -4.31 3.30
C THR A 160 20.15 -3.12 2.99
N ILE A 161 20.05 -2.55 1.80
CA ILE A 161 20.97 -1.50 1.31
C ILE A 161 20.47 -0.11 1.70
N VAL A 162 19.15 0.10 1.72
CA VAL A 162 18.57 1.44 1.93
C VAL A 162 17.96 1.55 3.32
N VAL A 163 17.04 0.65 3.67
CA VAL A 163 16.25 0.77 4.91
C VAL A 163 17.10 0.48 6.14
N LEU A 164 17.86 -0.61 6.13
CA LEU A 164 18.66 -1.03 7.29
C LEU A 164 19.68 0.04 7.73
N PRO A 165 20.48 0.68 6.84
CA PRO A 165 21.38 1.74 7.27
C PRO A 165 20.67 2.95 7.89
N GLN A 166 19.51 3.34 7.35
CA GLN A 166 18.70 4.42 7.93
C GLN A 166 18.17 4.05 9.31
N PHE A 167 17.67 2.82 9.46
CA PHE A 167 17.21 2.30 10.74
C PHE A 167 18.33 2.26 11.78
N LEU A 168 19.53 1.82 11.38
CA LEU A 168 20.70 1.79 12.27
C LEU A 168 21.17 3.20 12.65
N ALA A 169 21.12 4.17 11.73
CA ALA A 169 21.46 5.56 12.03
C ALA A 169 20.48 6.19 13.03
N GLU A 170 19.18 5.92 12.88
CA GLU A 170 18.16 6.38 13.82
C GLU A 170 18.30 5.70 15.18
N ALA A 171 18.52 4.37 15.20
CA ALA A 171 18.75 3.64 16.43
C ALA A 171 19.99 4.16 17.20
N ALA A 172 21.08 4.48 16.49
CA ALA A 172 22.26 5.09 17.09
C ALA A 172 21.93 6.45 17.73
N THR A 173 21.11 7.27 17.08
CA THR A 173 20.64 8.56 17.62
C THR A 173 19.83 8.35 18.90
N LEU A 174 18.88 7.42 18.90
CA LEU A 174 18.07 7.09 20.07
C LEU A 174 18.91 6.57 21.24
N ILE A 175 19.93 5.74 20.97
CA ILE A 175 20.87 5.26 22.00
C ILE A 175 21.64 6.42 22.62
N VAL A 176 22.12 7.37 21.81
CA VAL A 176 22.81 8.57 22.32
C VAL A 176 21.87 9.40 23.19
N THR A 177 20.64 9.63 22.75
CA THR A 177 19.63 10.35 23.55
C THR A 177 19.37 9.66 24.88
N HIS A 178 19.15 8.34 24.86
CA HIS A 178 18.94 7.54 26.07
C HIS A 178 20.14 7.62 27.02
N ASN A 179 21.38 7.55 26.51
CA ASN A 179 22.59 7.60 27.33
C ASN A 179 22.85 8.96 27.97
N LEU A 180 22.33 10.04 27.39
CA LEU A 180 22.40 11.39 27.95
C LEU A 180 21.26 11.70 28.93
N ASP A 181 20.20 10.90 28.91
CA ASP A 181 19.05 11.08 29.80
C ASP A 181 19.37 10.53 31.20
N LEU A 182 19.56 11.45 32.14
CA LEU A 182 19.81 11.16 33.56
C LEU A 182 18.65 10.40 34.23
N THR A 183 17.47 10.35 33.59
CA THR A 183 16.26 9.69 34.08
C THR A 183 15.92 8.39 33.35
N ALA A 184 16.74 7.97 32.38
CA ALA A 184 16.48 6.80 31.53
C ALA A 184 16.25 5.48 32.30
N HIS A 185 16.78 5.37 33.51
CA HIS A 185 16.72 4.16 34.33
C HIS A 185 16.10 4.41 35.71
N PRO A 186 14.78 4.73 35.79
CA PRO A 186 14.14 5.15 37.03
C PRO A 186 14.21 4.08 38.13
N TYR A 187 14.16 2.80 37.76
CA TYR A 187 14.31 1.69 38.71
C TYR A 187 15.71 1.65 39.35
N LEU A 188 16.77 1.76 38.54
CA LEU A 188 18.16 1.76 39.04
C LEU A 188 18.44 3.00 39.89
N LEU A 189 17.94 4.16 39.48
CA LEU A 189 18.02 5.40 40.25
C LEU A 189 17.32 5.25 41.61
N GLY A 190 16.16 4.59 41.65
CA GLY A 190 15.46 4.28 42.89
C GLY A 190 16.26 3.38 43.84
N LEU A 191 16.91 2.33 43.30
CA LEU A 191 17.80 1.47 44.10
C LEU A 191 19.01 2.25 44.65
N ASN A 192 19.60 3.15 43.86
CA ASN A 192 20.70 3.99 44.34
C ASN A 192 20.25 4.92 45.47
N GLY A 193 19.08 5.57 45.34
CA GLY A 193 18.53 6.42 46.40
C GLY A 193 18.24 5.65 47.70
N GLN A 194 17.83 4.37 47.61
CA GLN A 194 17.70 3.51 48.78
C GLN A 194 19.05 3.19 49.43
N LEU A 195 20.10 2.95 48.63
CA LEU A 195 21.46 2.74 49.14
C LEU A 195 21.99 3.99 49.84
N ASP A 196 21.84 5.17 49.22
CA ASP A 196 22.22 6.44 49.81
C ASP A 196 21.51 6.66 51.15
N SER A 197 20.20 6.38 51.22
CA SER A 197 19.42 6.48 52.46
C SER A 197 19.95 5.57 53.56
N ARG A 198 20.33 4.32 53.21
CA ARG A 198 20.91 3.36 54.16
C ARG A 198 22.31 3.77 54.60
N LEU A 199 23.11 4.32 53.69
CA LEU A 199 24.45 4.82 54.00
C LEU A 199 24.37 6.03 54.93
N SER A 200 23.52 7.01 54.63
CA SER A 200 23.31 8.18 55.50
C SER A 200 22.84 7.78 56.90
N LEU A 201 22.04 6.71 57.04
CA LEU A 201 21.66 6.19 58.36
C LEU A 201 22.87 5.61 59.12
N ILE A 202 23.74 4.88 58.43
CA ILE A 202 24.98 4.34 58.99
C ILE A 202 25.92 5.49 59.38
N GLU A 203 26.13 6.46 58.50
CA GLU A 203 26.94 7.65 58.76
C GLU A 203 26.40 8.46 59.94
N LEU A 204 25.07 8.58 60.08
CA LEU A 204 24.46 9.18 61.26
C LEU A 204 24.81 8.38 62.52
N GLN A 205 24.63 7.06 62.50
CA GLN A 205 24.88 6.17 63.64
C GLN A 205 26.35 6.18 64.11
N TYR A 206 27.30 6.24 63.18
CA TYR A 206 28.74 6.15 63.48
C TYR A 206 29.46 7.52 63.48
N GLY A 207 28.89 8.53 62.83
CA GLY A 207 29.45 9.88 62.72
C GLY A 207 28.95 10.85 63.78
N THR A 208 27.81 10.57 64.44
CA THR A 208 27.49 11.24 65.70
C THR A 208 28.23 10.53 66.82
N ASP A 209 29.22 11.22 67.39
CA ASP A 209 29.82 10.82 68.65
C ASP A 209 28.80 11.04 69.77
N VAL A 210 28.00 10.00 70.05
CA VAL A 210 27.05 10.00 71.17
C VAL A 210 27.84 9.84 72.46
N ASN A 211 28.51 10.91 72.90
CA ASN A 211 29.22 11.01 74.18
C ASN A 211 28.26 11.09 75.39
N GLY A 212 27.08 10.48 75.30
CA GLY A 212 26.05 10.46 76.33
C GLY A 212 24.99 9.41 76.08
N HIS A 213 24.33 8.95 77.15
CA HIS A 213 23.27 7.93 77.06
C HIS A 213 22.11 8.44 76.18
N PRO A 214 21.80 7.77 75.05
CA PRO A 214 20.93 8.31 73.99
C PRO A 214 19.44 8.42 74.35
N PHE A 215 19.02 8.00 75.56
CA PHE A 215 17.65 8.16 76.04
C PHE A 215 17.66 8.33 77.57
N ARG A 216 18.05 9.51 78.07
CA ARG A 216 17.77 9.90 79.45
C ARG A 216 16.47 10.70 79.49
N VAL A 217 15.36 10.03 79.72
CA VAL A 217 14.10 10.68 80.09
C VAL A 217 14.04 10.73 81.61
N THR A 218 13.89 11.93 82.18
CA THR A 218 13.80 12.12 83.63
C THR A 218 12.34 12.42 83.95
N PHE A 219 11.72 11.56 84.75
CA PHE A 219 10.35 11.75 85.21
C PHE A 219 10.36 12.32 86.64
N GLU A 220 9.39 13.18 86.96
CA GLU A 220 9.21 13.71 88.32
C GLU A 220 8.65 12.64 89.27
N ASN A 221 7.78 11.76 88.76
CA ASN A 221 7.28 10.57 89.43
C ASN A 221 7.10 9.41 88.43
N LEU A 222 6.99 8.17 88.94
CA LEU A 222 6.86 6.96 88.11
C LEU A 222 5.41 6.46 88.03
N ASP A 223 4.45 7.27 88.46
CA ASP A 223 3.07 6.83 88.75
C ASP A 223 2.29 6.40 87.50
N ALA A 224 2.75 6.83 86.31
CA ALA A 224 2.14 6.50 85.02
C ALA A 224 3.13 5.90 84.01
N VAL A 225 4.32 5.46 84.46
CA VAL A 225 5.33 4.87 83.58
C VAL A 225 5.11 3.36 83.51
N ASP A 226 4.50 2.89 82.42
CA ASP A 226 4.41 1.46 82.11
C ASP A 226 5.61 1.03 81.25
N VAL A 227 6.42 0.11 81.76
CA VAL A 227 7.57 -0.46 81.04
C VAL A 227 7.32 -1.94 80.82
N GLN A 228 7.11 -2.32 79.57
CA GLN A 228 6.91 -3.72 79.18
C GLN A 228 8.23 -4.36 78.78
N GLY A 229 8.49 -5.58 79.26
CA GLY A 229 9.72 -6.34 78.97
C GLY A 229 10.17 -7.18 80.17
N VAL A 230 11.28 -7.90 80.02
CA VAL A 230 11.89 -8.71 81.08
C VAL A 230 13.04 -7.93 81.71
N TRP A 231 13.00 -7.74 83.03
CA TRP A 231 14.08 -7.10 83.77
C TRP A 231 15.31 -8.02 83.87
N ASN A 232 16.40 -7.65 83.20
CA ASN A 232 17.68 -8.34 83.34
C ASN A 232 18.47 -7.74 84.51
N GLN A 233 18.45 -8.45 85.64
CA GLN A 233 19.07 -7.97 86.88
C GLN A 233 20.59 -7.84 86.81
N GLN A 234 21.29 -8.72 86.09
CA GLN A 234 22.75 -8.66 85.96
C GLN A 234 23.21 -7.46 85.13
N LYS A 235 22.42 -7.07 84.13
CA LYS A 235 22.75 -5.96 83.22
C LYS A 235 22.05 -4.65 83.57
N ALA A 236 21.21 -4.66 84.60
CA ALA A 236 20.41 -3.52 85.06
C ALA A 236 19.65 -2.81 83.93
N ARG A 237 18.99 -3.58 83.04
CA ARG A 237 18.18 -3.06 81.94
C ARG A 237 16.96 -3.92 81.66
N VAL A 238 15.92 -3.31 81.09
CA VAL A 238 14.77 -4.04 80.54
C VAL A 238 15.15 -4.54 79.13
N GLU A 239 14.88 -5.82 78.87
CA GLU A 239 15.08 -6.48 77.58
C GLU A 239 13.70 -6.87 77.01
N PHE A 240 13.54 -6.80 75.70
CA PHE A 240 12.32 -7.18 74.97
C PHE A 240 12.50 -8.55 74.32
#